data_AF-A0A367K2Q1-F1
#
_entry.id   AF-A0A367K2Q1-F1
#
_cell.length_a   1.000
_cell.length_b   1.000
_cell.length_c   1.000
_cell.angle_alpha   90.00
_cell.angle_beta   90.00
_cell.angle_gamma   90.00
#
_symmetry.space_group_name_H-M   'P 1'
#
loop_
_entity.id
_entity.type
_entity.pdbx_description
1 polymer ?
#
loop_
_entity_poly.entity_id
_entity_poly.type
_entity_poly.pdbx_seq_one_letter_code
_entity_poly.pdbx_strand_id
1 'polypeptide(L)'
;TDWKSAFNAVETSLALEKDVNKSILNLASVAVNNQDKHLLHTLKKGHLNVKIETIYNIVRGYVQMQRVGGEGLGLHLLDQDLYEHEKFL
;
A
#
# COMPACT_ATOMS: atom_id res chain seq x y z
N THR A 1 -20.65 1.34 -8.48
CA THR A 1 -19.45 0.77 -7.81
C THR A 1 -18.98 1.88 -6.93
N ASP A 2 -19.52 1.91 -5.72
CA ASP A 2 -19.55 3.15 -4.95
C ASP A 2 -18.67 2.96 -3.73
N TRP A 3 -17.61 3.75 -3.66
CA TRP A 3 -16.81 3.89 -2.46
C TRP A 3 -17.66 4.63 -1.43
N LYS A 4 -17.87 4.00 -0.27
CA LYS A 4 -18.76 4.56 0.77
C LYS A 4 -18.24 5.88 1.31
N SER A 5 -16.92 6.04 1.38
CA SER A 5 -16.25 7.29 1.68
C SER A 5 -14.75 7.21 1.38
N ALA A 6 -14.05 8.34 1.43
CA ALA A 6 -12.60 8.39 1.26
C ALA A 6 -11.87 7.53 2.30
N PHE A 7 -12.34 7.52 3.56
CA PHE A 7 -11.77 6.68 4.61
C PHE A 7 -11.93 5.19 4.28
N ASN A 8 -13.11 4.77 3.83
CA ASN A 8 -13.34 3.39 3.40
C ASN A 8 -12.52 3.02 2.15
N ALA A 9 -12.28 3.96 1.23
CA ALA A 9 -11.42 3.75 0.08
C ALA A 9 -9.95 3.53 0.49
N VAL A 10 -9.43 4.32 1.44
CA VAL A 10 -8.06 4.15 1.96
C VAL A 10 -7.91 2.84 2.73
N GLU A 11 -8.89 2.47 3.55
CA GLU A 11 -8.93 1.18 4.25
C GLU A 11 -8.93 0.00 3.26
N THR A 12 -9.76 0.08 2.21
CA THR A 12 -9.83 -0.96 1.18
C THR A 12 -8.54 -1.03 0.36
N SER A 13 -7.93 0.12 0.05
CA SER A 13 -6.62 0.20 -0.62
C SER A 13 -5.53 -0.49 0.21
N LEU A 14 -5.52 -0.27 1.54
CA LEU A 14 -4.59 -0.94 2.44
C LEU A 14 -4.79 -2.46 2.46
N ALA A 15 -6.04 -2.93 2.46
CA ALA A 15 -6.34 -4.36 2.40
C ALA A 15 -5.86 -4.97 1.06
N LEU A 16 -6.15 -4.30 -0.05
CA LEU A 16 -5.72 -4.70 -1.39
C LEU A 16 -4.19 -4.80 -1.47
N GLU A 17 -3.47 -3.80 -0.97
CA GLU A 17 -2.00 -3.78 -1.03
C GLU A 17 -1.36 -4.89 -0.18
N LYS A 18 -1.96 -5.22 0.97
CA LYS A 18 -1.55 -6.38 1.77
C LYS A 18 -1.76 -7.70 1.02
N ASP A 19 -2.89 -7.84 0.33
CA ASP A 19 -3.21 -9.04 -0.46
C ASP A 19 -2.29 -9.21 -1.68
N VAL A 20 -1.98 -8.11 -2.37
CA VAL A 20 -1.00 -8.09 -3.46
C VAL A 20 0.40 -8.45 -2.94
N ASN A 21 0.83 -7.86 -1.81
CA ASN A 21 2.13 -8.20 -1.22
C ASN A 21 2.21 -9.67 -0.80
N LYS A 22 1.14 -10.22 -0.21
CA LYS A 22 1.05 -11.65 0.10
C LYS A 22 1.16 -12.52 -1.15
N SER A 23 0.52 -12.11 -2.24
CA SER A 23 0.59 -12.81 -3.53
C SER A 23 2.01 -12.80 -4.11
N ILE A 24 2.72 -11.68 -3.99
CA ILE A 24 4.14 -11.56 -4.41
C ILE A 24 5.04 -12.43 -3.55
N LEU A 25 4.83 -12.47 -2.23
CA LEU A 25 5.58 -13.35 -1.33
C LEU A 25 5.35 -14.83 -1.65
N ASN A 26 4.11 -15.23 -1.92
CA ASN A 26 3.79 -16.58 -2.36
C ASN A 26 4.50 -16.93 -3.68
N LEU A 27 4.52 -16.00 -4.64
CA LEU A 27 5.24 -16.19 -5.90
C LEU A 27 6.75 -16.31 -5.68
N ALA A 28 7.31 -15.52 -4.76
CA ALA A 28 8.71 -15.64 -4.38
C ALA A 28 9.02 -17.00 -3.74
N SER A 29 8.12 -17.55 -2.92
CA SER A 29 8.24 -18.92 -2.39
C SER A 29 8.24 -19.97 -3.50
N VAL A 30 7.37 -19.83 -4.51
CA VAL A 30 7.35 -20.72 -5.69
C VAL A 30 8.66 -20.62 -6.46
N ALA A 31 9.22 -19.42 -6.65
CA ALA A 31 10.51 -19.23 -7.31
C ALA A 31 11.66 -19.91 -6.55
N VAL A 32 11.67 -19.81 -5.21
CA VAL A 32 12.64 -20.50 -4.35
C VAL A 32 12.53 -22.02 -4.50
N ASN A 33 11.32 -22.56 -4.45
CA ASN A 33 11.08 -24.01 -4.55
C ASN A 33 11.50 -24.58 -5.90
N ASN A 34 11.36 -23.81 -6.98
CA ASN A 34 11.78 -24.20 -8.33
C ASN A 34 13.22 -23.79 -8.67
N GLN A 35 13.98 -23.26 -7.70
CA GLN A 35 15.35 -22.77 -7.88
C GLN A 35 15.50 -21.68 -8.98
N ASP A 36 14.44 -20.94 -9.29
CA ASP A 36 14.47 -19.86 -10.27
C ASP A 36 15.04 -18.58 -9.64
N LYS A 37 16.36 -18.43 -9.78
CA LYS A 37 17.12 -17.28 -9.27
C LYS A 37 16.78 -15.97 -9.99
N HIS A 38 16.37 -16.04 -11.26
CA HIS A 38 16.07 -14.86 -12.06
C HIS A 38 14.74 -14.25 -11.62
N LEU A 39 13.70 -15.07 -11.52
CA LEU A 39 12.40 -14.63 -11.01
C LEU A 39 12.51 -14.08 -9.58
N LEU A 40 13.23 -14.78 -8.69
CA LEU A 40 13.44 -14.32 -7.33
C LEU A 40 14.16 -12.97 -7.25
N HIS A 41 15.16 -12.74 -8.12
CA HIS A 41 15.86 -11.46 -8.18
C HIS A 41 14.93 -10.32 -8.63
N THR A 42 14.14 -10.55 -9.68
CA THR A 42 13.17 -9.57 -10.21
C THR A 42 12.13 -9.20 -9.15
N LEU A 43 11.57 -10.18 -8.43
CA LEU A 43 10.57 -9.93 -7.39
C LEU A 43 11.15 -9.14 -6.21
N LYS A 44 12.35 -9.49 -5.74
CA LYS A 44 13.00 -8.80 -4.62
C LYS A 44 13.40 -7.37 -4.96
N LYS A 45 14.05 -7.18 -6.11
CA LYS A 45 14.61 -5.87 -6.49
C LYS A 45 13.55 -4.91 -7.02
N GLY A 46 12.57 -5.41 -7.77
CA GLY A 46 11.60 -4.58 -8.47
C GLY A 46 10.29 -4.36 -7.72
N HIS A 47 9.81 -5.35 -6.96
CA HIS A 47 8.44 -5.34 -6.46
C HIS A 47 8.34 -5.29 -4.93
N LEU A 48 9.10 -6.12 -4.21
CA LEU A 48 9.00 -6.17 -2.75
C LEU A 48 9.44 -4.87 -2.06
N ASN A 49 10.52 -4.25 -2.53
CA ASN A 49 10.98 -2.98 -1.94
C ASN A 49 9.96 -1.85 -2.12
N VAL A 50 9.42 -1.71 -3.33
CA VAL A 50 8.40 -0.68 -3.62
C VAL A 50 7.14 -0.93 -2.78
N LYS A 51 6.71 -2.19 -2.64
CA LYS A 51 5.53 -2.53 -1.85
C LYS A 51 5.67 -2.18 -0.37
N ILE A 52 6.86 -2.26 0.21
CA ILE A 52 7.09 -1.84 1.60
C ILE A 52 6.85 -0.33 1.75
N GLU A 53 7.39 0.48 0.84
CA GLU A 53 7.20 1.94 0.85
C GLU A 53 5.73 2.32 0.61
N THR A 54 5.08 1.72 -0.38
CA THR A 54 3.66 1.95 -0.68
C THR A 54 2.75 1.61 0.52
N ILE A 55 2.94 0.44 1.14
CA ILE A 55 2.13 0.03 2.30
C ILE A 55 2.38 0.98 3.48
N TYR A 56 3.62 1.40 3.71
CA TYR A 56 3.94 2.35 4.77
C TYR A 56 3.20 3.69 4.58
N ASN A 57 3.21 4.24 3.36
CA ASN A 57 2.56 5.53 3.07
C ASN A 57 1.04 5.45 3.24
N ILE A 58 0.42 4.35 2.78
CA ILE A 58 -1.02 4.13 2.96
C ILE A 58 -1.37 3.97 4.44
N VAL A 59 -0.56 3.23 5.22
CA VAL A 59 -0.76 3.10 6.67
C VAL A 59 -0.61 4.45 7.37
N ARG A 60 0.38 5.26 7.00
CA ARG A 60 0.56 6.62 7.54
C ARG A 60 -0.70 7.45 7.34
N GLY A 61 -1.22 7.51 6.11
CA GLY A 61 -2.45 8.23 5.78
C GLY A 61 -3.67 7.68 6.53
N TYR A 62 -3.85 6.36 6.55
CA TYR A 62 -4.94 5.71 7.28
C TYR A 62 -4.94 6.06 8.78
N VAL A 63 -3.78 5.96 9.44
CA VAL A 63 -3.65 6.26 10.88
C VAL A 63 -3.86 7.74 11.16
N GLN A 64 -3.37 8.64 10.30
CA GLN A 64 -3.60 10.08 10.41
C GLN A 64 -5.10 10.41 10.32
N MET A 65 -5.80 9.85 9.33
CA MET A 65 -7.25 10.01 9.21
C MET A 65 -7.98 9.48 10.45
N GLN A 66 -7.62 8.29 10.93
CA GLN A 66 -8.25 7.69 12.11
C GLN A 66 -8.07 8.55 13.38
N ARG A 67 -6.94 9.26 13.51
CA ARG A 67 -6.62 10.07 14.69
C ARG A 67 -7.19 11.49 14.65
N VAL A 68 -7.28 12.10 13.46
CA VAL A 68 -7.58 13.54 13.30
C VAL A 68 -9.02 13.79 12.83
N GLY A 69 -9.94 12.87 13.15
CA GLY A 69 -11.38 13.07 12.92
C GLY A 69 -11.92 12.53 11.59
N GLY A 70 -11.29 11.49 11.03
CA GLY A 70 -11.80 10.73 9.90
C GLY A 70 -12.01 11.58 8.65
N GLU A 71 -13.27 11.79 8.28
CA GLU A 71 -13.69 12.52 7.07
C GLU A 71 -13.67 14.04 7.21
N GLY A 72 -13.36 14.57 8.39
CA GLY A 72 -13.17 16.01 8.62
C GLY A 72 -11.74 16.46 8.32
N LEU A 73 -11.06 16.97 9.36
CA LEU A 73 -9.69 17.49 9.24
C LEU A 73 -8.70 16.43 8.75
N GLY A 74 -8.85 15.16 9.18
CA GLY A 74 -8.01 14.06 8.72
C GLY A 74 -8.01 13.86 7.20
N LEU A 75 -9.17 14.01 6.55
CA LEU A 75 -9.28 13.95 5.09
C LEU A 75 -8.62 15.15 4.41
N HIS A 76 -8.81 16.35 4.95
CA HIS A 76 -8.20 17.56 4.40
C HIS A 76 -6.67 17.52 4.45
N LEU A 77 -6.10 17.03 5.57
CA LEU A 77 -4.65 16.87 5.71
C LEU A 77 -4.11 15.83 4.73
N LEU A 78 -4.81 14.70 4.55
CA LEU A 78 -4.42 13.70 3.56
C LEU A 78 -4.49 14.27 2.13
N ASP A 79 -5.53 15.03 1.81
CA ASP A 79 -5.69 15.68 0.50
C ASP A 79 -4.58 16.71 0.23
N GLN A 80 -4.16 17.46 1.26
CA GLN A 80 -3.03 18.37 1.17
C GLN A 80 -1.70 17.62 0.98
N ASP A 81 -1.43 16.57 1.76
CA ASP A 81 -0.23 15.73 1.62
C ASP A 81 -0.14 15.13 0.19
N LEU A 82 -1.29 14.73 -0.38
CA LEU A 82 -1.42 14.24 -1.75
C LEU A 82 -1.11 15.32 -2.80
N TYR A 83 -1.64 16.53 -2.60
CA TYR A 83 -1.42 17.66 -3.50
C TYR A 83 0.04 18.13 -3.52
N GLU A 84 0.71 18.09 -2.36
CA GLU A 84 2.12 18.48 -2.21
C GLU A 84 3.10 17.42 -2.75
N HIS A 85 2.60 16.30 -3.29
CA HIS A 85 3.39 15.17 -3.77
C HIS A 85 4.37 14.62 -2.71
N GLU A 86 4.03 14.71 -1.42
CA GLU A 86 4.73 13.97 -0.37
C GLU A 86 4.43 12.47 -0.51
N LYS A 87 5.07 11.83 -1.50
CA LYS A 87 5.10 10.39 -1.79
C LYS A 87 3.88 9.62 -1.28
N PHE A 88 2.76 9.73 -1.99
CA PHE A 88 1.66 8.80 -1.76
C PHE A 88 1.69 7.55 -2.66
N LEU A 89 2.69 7.42 -3.54
CA LEU A 89 3.02 6.18 -4.26
C LEU A 89 4.53 6.12 -4.53
#